data_AF-A0A948AYY7-F1
#
_entry.id   AF-A0A948AYY7-F1
#
_cell.length_a   1.000
_cell.length_b   1.000
_cell.length_c   1.000
_cell.angle_alpha   90.00
_cell.angle_beta   90.00
_cell.angle_gamma   90.00
#
_symmetry.space_group_name_H-M   'P 1'
#
loop_
_entity.id
_entity.type
_entity.pdbx_description
1 polymer ?
#
loop_
_entity_poly.entity_id
_entity_poly.type
_entity_poly.pdbx_seq_one_letter_code
_entity_poly.pdbx_strand_id
1 'polypeptide(L)'
;MNLRRIKHTLLRLTAEEKVIGIGSLAMLIGTFMPWYSVVMNFDNKSLTETGFSGDLGVIGFVIFIMSLISLIVLVAENMRLPLPQFSYKREQILFFFLGEAFFLTLLTMAIYTKRSLEFTEAGLRFGIYLALLGSFLGALSAFALMQKQKKNEVQAFFSHEQKGEEDDVEEEEVTETLTKKEMTQLEPEPMYFEEDAETIEAIEEVVESEASDYIPEDEMIEEVREEPKSAGKQADYFTREAGVEKPHEKPKSGGKMSMGFYEDK
;
A
#
# COMPACT_ATOMS: atom_id res chain seq x y z
N MET A 1 14.69 4.06 -23.67
CA MET A 1 14.55 2.63 -23.28
C MET A 1 13.32 2.04 -23.97
N ASN A 2 13.41 0.83 -24.52
CA ASN A 2 12.28 0.20 -25.23
C ASN A 2 11.25 -0.33 -24.24
N LEU A 3 10.01 0.19 -24.30
CA LEU A 3 8.85 -0.28 -23.50
C LEU A 3 8.64 -1.79 -23.58
N ARG A 4 8.97 -2.41 -24.73
CA ARG A 4 8.89 -3.87 -24.93
C ARG A 4 9.78 -4.63 -23.94
N ARG A 5 11.00 -4.16 -23.66
CA ARG A 5 11.89 -4.82 -22.69
C ARG A 5 11.32 -4.77 -21.28
N ILE A 6 10.74 -3.62 -20.89
CA ILE A 6 10.14 -3.43 -19.57
C ILE A 6 8.97 -4.39 -19.35
N LYS A 7 8.12 -4.59 -20.37
CA LYS A 7 7.01 -5.56 -20.30
C LYS A 7 7.51 -7.00 -20.08
N HIS A 8 8.52 -7.45 -20.84
CA HIS A 8 9.08 -8.79 -20.66
C HIS A 8 9.75 -8.95 -19.28
N THR A 9 10.45 -7.92 -18.81
CA THR A 9 11.02 -7.94 -17.46
C THR A 9 9.93 -8.04 -16.39
N LEU A 10 8.84 -7.26 -16.50
CA LEU A 10 7.71 -7.29 -15.55
C LEU A 10 7.00 -8.64 -15.49
N LEU A 11 6.86 -9.33 -16.64
CA LEU A 11 6.22 -10.65 -16.68
C LEU A 11 7.04 -11.71 -15.95
N ARG A 12 8.37 -11.56 -15.92
CA ARG A 12 9.30 -12.51 -15.29
C ARG A 12 9.43 -12.36 -13.77
N LEU A 13 8.84 -11.32 -13.16
CA LEU A 13 8.85 -11.16 -11.71
C LEU A 13 8.07 -12.28 -11.03
N THR A 14 8.55 -12.65 -9.85
CA THR A 14 7.80 -13.52 -8.94
C THR A 14 6.46 -12.88 -8.56
N ALA A 15 5.46 -13.69 -8.22
CA ALA A 15 4.14 -13.18 -7.86
C ALA A 15 4.23 -12.22 -6.67
N GLU A 16 5.09 -12.54 -5.71
CA GLU A 16 5.37 -11.75 -4.52
C GLU A 16 5.93 -10.36 -4.89
N GLU A 17 6.88 -10.28 -5.81
CA GLU A 17 7.44 -9.00 -6.28
C GLU A 17 6.42 -8.17 -7.07
N LYS A 18 5.54 -8.82 -7.83
CA LYS A 18 4.44 -8.13 -8.53
C LYS A 18 3.49 -7.47 -7.53
N VAL A 19 3.11 -8.19 -6.47
CA VAL A 19 2.23 -7.62 -5.42
C VAL A 19 2.93 -6.48 -4.67
N ILE A 20 4.22 -6.59 -4.37
CA ILE A 20 5.00 -5.48 -3.76
C ILE A 20 5.00 -4.25 -4.67
N GLY A 21 5.23 -4.44 -5.97
CA GLY A 21 5.23 -3.35 -6.95
C GLY A 21 3.87 -2.68 -7.09
N ILE A 22 2.80 -3.46 -7.21
CA ILE A 22 1.42 -2.96 -7.29
C ILE A 22 1.03 -2.24 -5.99
N GLY A 23 1.36 -2.81 -4.83
CA GLY A 23 1.09 -2.20 -3.52
C GLY A 23 1.82 -0.87 -3.33
N SER A 24 3.10 -0.80 -3.71
CA SER A 24 3.89 0.43 -3.67
C SER A 24 3.32 1.49 -4.62
N LEU A 25 2.90 1.10 -5.82
CA LEU A 25 2.29 2.01 -6.80
C LEU A 25 0.91 2.53 -6.34
N ALA A 26 0.06 1.64 -5.80
CA ALA A 26 -1.22 2.00 -5.23
C ALA A 26 -1.05 2.99 -4.07
N MET A 27 -0.02 2.79 -3.24
CA MET A 27 0.32 3.71 -2.15
C MET A 27 0.74 5.08 -2.68
N LEU A 28 1.62 5.14 -3.69
CA LEU A 28 2.02 6.39 -4.33
C LEU A 28 0.80 7.14 -4.88
N ILE A 29 -0.07 6.47 -5.64
CA ILE A 29 -1.30 7.07 -6.16
C ILE A 29 -2.21 7.54 -5.01
N GLY A 30 -2.32 6.73 -3.94
CA GLY A 30 -3.09 7.06 -2.74
C GLY A 30 -2.64 8.35 -2.06
N THR A 31 -1.33 8.67 -2.06
CA THR A 31 -0.82 9.93 -1.45
C THR A 31 -1.26 11.19 -2.19
N PHE A 32 -1.48 11.11 -3.52
CA PHE A 32 -1.99 12.24 -4.31
C PHE A 32 -3.51 12.41 -4.21
N MET A 33 -4.22 11.38 -3.78
CA MET A 33 -5.67 11.45 -3.60
C MET A 33 -6.03 12.21 -2.30
N PRO A 34 -7.25 12.77 -2.20
CA PRO A 34 -7.73 13.35 -0.96
C PRO A 34 -7.76 12.30 0.17
N TRP A 35 -7.20 12.65 1.33
CA TRP A 35 -7.18 11.81 2.53
C TRP A 35 -8.29 12.20 3.49
N TYR A 36 -8.54 13.50 3.59
CA TYR A 36 -9.44 14.07 4.58
C TYR A 36 -10.22 15.23 3.97
N SER A 37 -11.45 15.42 4.43
CA SER A 37 -12.30 16.52 4.01
C SER A 37 -13.05 17.05 5.20
N VAL A 38 -13.07 18.37 5.31
CA VAL A 38 -13.82 19.10 6.35
C VAL A 38 -14.74 20.09 5.66
N VAL A 39 -16.00 20.13 6.07
CA VAL A 39 -16.91 21.21 5.71
C VAL A 39 -16.95 22.19 6.88
N MET A 40 -16.59 23.44 6.62
CA MET A 40 -16.69 24.48 7.64
C MET A 40 -18.10 25.08 7.61
N ASN A 41 -18.83 24.97 8.73
CA ASN A 41 -20.20 25.48 8.89
C ASN A 41 -20.38 26.96 8.51
N PHE A 42 -19.32 27.76 8.50
CA PHE A 42 -19.39 29.19 8.25
C PHE A 42 -19.48 29.57 6.77
N ASP A 43 -18.96 28.76 5.85
CA ASP A 43 -18.83 29.12 4.42
C ASP A 43 -19.39 28.02 3.49
N ASN A 44 -19.83 26.88 4.03
CA ASN A 44 -20.23 25.69 3.26
C ASN A 44 -19.18 25.23 2.22
N LYS A 45 -17.93 25.71 2.33
CA LYS A 45 -16.83 25.30 1.47
C LYS A 45 -16.21 24.05 2.07
N SER A 46 -16.12 23.00 1.26
CA SER A 46 -15.38 21.80 1.59
C SER A 46 -13.89 22.07 1.37
N LEU A 47 -13.13 21.99 2.46
CA LEU A 47 -11.67 21.97 2.39
C LEU A 47 -11.25 20.50 2.29
N THR A 48 -10.67 20.13 1.15
CA THR A 48 -10.12 18.80 0.92
C THR A 48 -8.61 18.82 1.10
N GLU A 49 -8.12 17.98 1.99
CA GLU A 49 -6.69 17.81 2.25
C GLU A 49 -6.21 16.49 1.60
N THR A 50 -5.22 16.61 0.74
CA THR A 50 -4.40 15.51 0.21
C THR A 50 -3.37 15.06 1.24
N GLY A 51 -2.69 13.94 0.99
CA GLY A 51 -1.60 13.47 1.85
C GLY A 51 -0.44 14.45 2.01
N PHE A 52 -0.27 15.43 1.10
CA PHE A 52 0.80 16.42 1.15
C PHE A 52 0.39 17.76 1.79
N SER A 53 -0.90 17.95 2.04
CA SER A 53 -1.45 19.21 2.57
C SER A 53 -1.90 19.08 4.03
N GLY A 54 -2.04 20.21 4.71
CA GLY A 54 -2.50 20.25 6.10
C GLY A 54 -1.41 19.94 7.12
N ASP A 55 -1.80 19.80 8.38
CA ASP A 55 -0.88 19.61 9.53
C ASP A 55 -0.11 18.28 9.45
N LEU A 56 -0.66 17.28 8.76
CA LEU A 56 -0.06 15.94 8.61
C LEU A 56 0.66 15.77 7.26
N GLY A 57 0.79 16.84 6.47
CA GLY A 57 1.43 16.80 5.14
C GLY A 57 2.86 16.26 5.15
N VAL A 58 3.61 16.51 6.23
CA VAL A 58 4.98 15.98 6.41
C VAL A 58 4.97 14.46 6.54
N ILE A 59 3.99 13.88 7.24
CA ILE A 59 3.89 12.43 7.41
C ILE A 59 3.54 11.78 6.06
N GLY A 60 2.59 12.35 5.31
CA GLY A 60 2.27 11.86 3.97
C GLY A 60 3.46 11.97 3.01
N PHE A 61 4.29 13.02 3.11
CA PHE A 61 5.53 13.13 2.35
C PHE A 61 6.57 12.05 2.72
N VAL A 62 6.69 11.70 4.00
CA VAL A 62 7.55 10.58 4.44
C VAL A 62 7.04 9.25 3.88
N ILE A 63 5.73 8.99 3.94
CA ILE A 63 5.10 7.78 3.35
C ILE A 63 5.36 7.72 1.84
N PHE A 64 5.26 8.86 1.15
CA PHE A 64 5.59 8.98 -0.27
C PHE A 64 7.06 8.62 -0.55
N ILE A 65 8.01 9.14 0.22
CA ILE A 65 9.43 8.82 0.03
C ILE A 65 9.69 7.33 0.31
N MET A 66 9.12 6.76 1.37
CA MET A 66 9.33 5.33 1.71
C MET A 66 8.78 4.40 0.63
N SER A 67 7.59 4.71 0.09
CA SER A 67 7.01 3.95 -1.02
C SER A 67 7.78 4.12 -2.33
N LEU A 68 8.29 5.33 -2.60
CA LEU A 68 9.16 5.59 -3.75
C LEU A 68 10.48 4.83 -3.67
N ILE A 69 11.13 4.82 -2.50
CA ILE A 69 12.36 4.04 -2.27
C ILE A 69 12.09 2.55 -2.46
N SER A 70 10.99 2.03 -1.91
CA SER A 70 10.58 0.63 -2.08
C SER A 70 10.42 0.27 -3.56
N LEU A 71 9.77 1.15 -4.34
CA LEU A 71 9.60 0.96 -5.78
C LEU A 71 10.94 1.02 -6.53
N ILE A 72 11.83 1.95 -6.18
CA ILE A 72 13.17 2.05 -6.79
C ILE A 72 13.99 0.80 -6.51
N VAL A 73 14.00 0.30 -5.27
CA VAL A 73 14.70 -0.94 -4.88
C VAL A 73 14.15 -2.13 -5.66
N LEU A 74 12.83 -2.21 -5.84
CA LEU A 74 12.20 -3.26 -6.63
C LEU A 74 12.64 -3.20 -8.10
N VAL A 75 12.57 -2.03 -8.73
CA VAL A 75 12.90 -1.81 -10.14
C VAL A 75 14.40 -1.99 -10.41
N ALA A 76 15.26 -1.49 -9.52
CA ALA A 76 16.71 -1.56 -9.68
C ALA A 76 17.21 -3.01 -9.72
N GLU A 77 16.66 -3.87 -8.86
CA GLU A 77 16.98 -5.30 -8.87
C GLU A 77 16.59 -5.97 -10.18
N ASN A 78 15.36 -5.70 -10.65
CA ASN A 78 14.85 -6.29 -11.89
C ASN A 78 15.63 -5.83 -13.12
N MET A 79 16.25 -4.65 -13.04
CA MET A 79 17.11 -4.11 -14.08
C MET A 79 18.59 -4.52 -13.95
N ARG A 80 18.96 -5.26 -12.89
CA ARG A 80 20.34 -5.59 -12.54
C ARG A 80 21.24 -4.35 -12.47
N LEU A 81 20.67 -3.24 -12.00
CA LEU A 81 21.46 -2.02 -11.79
C LEU A 81 22.40 -2.26 -10.60
N PRO A 82 23.65 -1.76 -10.66
CA PRO A 82 24.57 -1.87 -9.54
C PRO A 82 24.05 -1.00 -8.39
N LEU A 83 23.30 -1.63 -7.48
CA LEU A 83 22.90 -1.01 -6.23
C LEU A 83 24.13 -0.90 -5.30
N PRO A 84 24.19 0.12 -4.44
CA PRO A 84 25.18 0.17 -3.37
C PRO A 84 25.08 -1.14 -2.57
N GLN A 85 26.21 -1.77 -2.29
CA GLN A 85 26.26 -2.99 -1.49
C GLN A 85 25.90 -2.63 -0.04
N PHE A 86 24.61 -2.69 0.28
CA PHE A 86 24.15 -2.59 1.65
C PHE A 86 24.41 -3.93 2.36
N SER A 87 24.77 -3.87 3.64
CA SER A 87 24.96 -5.07 4.47
C SER A 87 23.65 -5.82 4.75
N TYR A 88 22.51 -5.21 4.43
CA TYR A 88 21.18 -5.77 4.65
C TYR A 88 20.65 -6.43 3.39
N LYS A 89 19.91 -7.53 3.58
CA LYS A 89 19.22 -8.21 2.48
C LYS A 89 18.10 -7.30 1.94
N ARG A 90 17.91 -7.28 0.62
CA ARG A 90 16.91 -6.44 -0.08
C ARG A 90 15.51 -6.59 0.52
N GLU A 91 15.17 -7.80 0.91
CA GLU A 91 13.88 -8.22 1.43
C GLU A 91 13.60 -7.59 2.79
N GLN A 92 14.63 -7.47 3.61
CA GLN A 92 14.55 -6.78 4.89
C GLN A 92 14.34 -5.29 4.69
N ILE A 93 15.01 -4.69 3.69
CA ILE A 93 14.85 -3.27 3.35
C ILE A 93 13.42 -3.00 2.86
N LEU A 94 12.90 -3.81 1.94
CA LEU A 94 11.53 -3.69 1.43
C LEU A 94 10.49 -3.87 2.55
N PHE A 95 10.67 -4.89 3.38
CA PHE A 95 9.78 -5.14 4.52
C PHE A 95 9.80 -3.99 5.52
N PHE A 96 10.98 -3.44 5.82
CA PHE A 96 11.13 -2.32 6.73
C PHE A 96 10.42 -1.06 6.21
N PHE A 97 10.66 -0.66 4.96
CA PHE A 97 10.03 0.54 4.40
C PHE A 97 8.52 0.41 4.24
N LEU A 98 8.02 -0.74 3.76
CA LEU A 98 6.58 -0.96 3.59
C LEU A 98 5.86 -1.15 4.93
N GLY A 99 6.50 -1.82 5.88
CA GLY A 99 5.98 -1.98 7.24
C GLY A 99 5.91 -0.65 7.99
N GLU A 100 6.95 0.17 7.90
CA GLU A 100 6.97 1.51 8.51
C GLU A 100 5.93 2.43 7.85
N ALA A 101 5.82 2.41 6.52
CA ALA A 101 4.79 3.15 5.79
C ALA A 101 3.36 2.71 6.19
N PHE A 102 3.13 1.41 6.39
CA PHE A 102 1.87 0.88 6.89
C PHE A 102 1.55 1.43 8.29
N PHE A 103 2.52 1.40 9.20
CA PHE A 103 2.35 1.89 10.56
C PHE A 103 2.08 3.40 10.61
N LEU A 104 2.82 4.19 9.82
CA LEU A 104 2.60 5.63 9.68
C LEU A 104 1.22 5.96 9.07
N THR A 105 0.76 5.16 8.11
CA THR A 105 -0.57 5.33 7.51
C THR A 105 -1.67 5.04 8.53
N LEU A 106 -1.53 3.97 9.34
CA LEU A 106 -2.44 3.66 10.45
C LEU A 106 -2.45 4.78 11.50
N LEU A 107 -1.28 5.28 11.88
CA LEU A 107 -1.16 6.39 12.83
C LEU A 107 -1.87 7.64 12.31
N THR A 108 -1.67 7.97 11.03
CA THR A 108 -2.33 9.11 10.38
C THR A 108 -3.85 8.93 10.36
N MET A 109 -4.31 7.72 10.03
CA MET A 109 -5.74 7.39 10.05
C MET A 109 -6.33 7.53 11.46
N ALA A 110 -5.62 7.11 12.50
CA ALA A 110 -6.05 7.26 13.88
C ALA A 110 -6.14 8.73 14.30
N ILE A 111 -5.17 9.57 13.91
CA ILE A 111 -5.21 11.01 14.17
C ILE A 111 -6.40 11.66 13.47
N TYR A 112 -6.64 11.37 12.20
CA TYR A 112 -7.80 11.89 11.48
C TYR A 112 -9.12 11.39 12.05
N THR A 113 -9.18 10.13 12.51
CA THR A 113 -10.38 9.58 13.16
C THR A 113 -10.69 10.33 14.45
N LYS A 114 -9.66 10.64 15.26
CA LYS A 114 -9.82 11.48 16.44
C LYS A 114 -10.33 12.88 16.06
N ARG A 115 -9.73 13.50 15.04
CA ARG A 115 -10.13 14.84 14.55
C ARG A 115 -11.55 14.82 13.97
N SER A 116 -11.99 13.75 13.32
CA SER A 116 -13.35 13.62 12.80
C SER A 116 -14.41 13.53 13.88
N LEU A 117 -14.06 13.12 15.11
CA LEU A 117 -14.99 13.15 16.24
C LEU A 117 -15.21 14.58 16.76
N GLU A 118 -14.28 15.50 16.48
CA GLU A 118 -14.37 16.90 16.91
C GLU A 118 -15.19 17.76 15.92
N PHE A 119 -15.28 17.35 14.64
CA PHE A 119 -16.02 18.07 13.59
C PHE A 119 -17.12 17.18 13.01
N THR A 120 -18.38 17.58 13.15
CA THR A 120 -19.56 16.80 12.75
C THR A 120 -19.61 16.42 11.27
N GLU A 121 -18.92 17.17 10.41
CA GLU A 121 -18.90 16.97 8.94
C GLU A 121 -17.49 16.65 8.41
N ALA A 122 -16.61 16.11 9.26
CA ALA A 122 -15.31 15.63 8.83
C ALA A 122 -15.36 14.15 8.42
N GLY A 123 -14.81 13.85 7.24
CA GLY A 123 -14.81 12.50 6.69
C GLY A 123 -13.44 12.07 6.16
N LEU A 124 -13.10 10.80 6.40
CA LEU A 124 -12.00 10.12 5.71
C LEU A 124 -12.37 9.90 4.25
N ARG A 125 -11.40 10.06 3.35
CA ARG A 125 -11.57 9.92 1.90
C ARG A 125 -10.80 8.72 1.37
N PHE A 126 -11.09 8.34 0.12
CA PHE A 126 -10.57 7.11 -0.49
C PHE A 126 -9.03 7.00 -0.50
N GLY A 127 -8.30 8.12 -0.58
CA GLY A 127 -6.84 8.10 -0.69
C GLY A 127 -6.12 7.41 0.47
N ILE A 128 -6.60 7.60 1.71
CA ILE A 128 -5.97 6.98 2.88
C ILE A 128 -6.21 5.47 2.92
N TYR A 129 -7.40 5.01 2.50
CA TYR A 129 -7.71 3.59 2.42
C TYR A 129 -6.88 2.90 1.33
N LEU A 130 -6.68 3.55 0.18
CA LEU A 130 -5.85 3.04 -0.89
C LEU A 130 -4.37 2.93 -0.45
N ALA A 131 -3.86 3.95 0.25
CA ALA A 131 -2.51 3.91 0.82
C ALA A 131 -2.35 2.81 1.89
N LEU A 132 -3.36 2.64 2.75
CA LEU A 132 -3.38 1.60 3.78
C LEU A 132 -3.40 0.20 3.16
N LEU A 133 -4.26 -0.04 2.17
CA LEU A 133 -4.35 -1.33 1.51
C LEU A 133 -3.07 -1.65 0.71
N GLY A 134 -2.52 -0.67 0.00
CA GLY A 134 -1.27 -0.82 -0.75
C GLY A 134 -0.07 -1.14 0.16
N SER A 135 0.04 -0.45 1.31
CA SER A 135 1.09 -0.71 2.30
C SER A 135 0.92 -2.05 3.00
N PHE A 136 -0.31 -2.42 3.35
CA PHE A 136 -0.61 -3.72 3.96
C PHE A 136 -0.25 -4.90 3.04
N LEU A 137 -0.73 -4.88 1.78
CA LEU A 137 -0.44 -5.94 0.82
C LEU A 137 1.07 -5.99 0.49
N GLY A 138 1.70 -4.82 0.31
CA GLY A 138 3.14 -4.74 0.09
C GLY A 138 3.96 -5.32 1.25
N ALA A 139 3.60 -4.98 2.49
CA ALA A 139 4.28 -5.49 3.69
C ALA A 139 4.11 -7.00 3.85
N LEU A 140 2.91 -7.54 3.63
CA LEU A 140 2.67 -8.99 3.67
C LEU A 140 3.46 -9.74 2.60
N SER A 141 3.51 -9.23 1.37
CA SER A 141 4.29 -9.87 0.30
C SER A 141 5.79 -9.78 0.55
N ALA A 142 6.29 -8.66 1.07
CA ALA A 142 7.70 -8.53 1.48
C ALA A 142 8.05 -9.51 2.61
N PHE A 143 7.14 -9.69 3.58
CA PHE A 143 7.30 -10.68 4.64
C PHE A 143 7.35 -12.11 4.09
N ALA A 144 6.44 -12.48 3.18
CA ALA A 144 6.44 -13.79 2.55
C ALA A 144 7.75 -14.06 1.79
N LEU A 145 8.25 -13.06 1.07
CA LEU A 145 9.51 -13.15 0.34
C LEU A 145 10.71 -13.35 1.29
N MET A 146 10.72 -12.64 2.41
CA MET A 146 11.72 -12.84 3.47
C MET A 146 11.68 -14.25 4.07
N GLN A 147 10.48 -14.83 4.27
CA GLN A 147 10.35 -16.20 4.78
C GLN A 147 10.86 -17.24 3.77
N LYS A 148 10.63 -17.03 2.47
CA LYS A 148 11.11 -17.89 1.39
C LYS A 148 12.65 -17.94 1.35
N GLN A 149 13.30 -16.79 1.52
CA GLN A 149 14.77 -16.74 1.60
C GLN A 149 15.34 -17.50 2.79
N LYS A 150 14.75 -17.33 3.98
CA LYS A 150 15.19 -18.07 5.17
C LYS A 150 15.10 -19.59 4.96
N LYS A 151 14.04 -20.06 4.31
CA LYS A 151 13.89 -21.49 3.96
C LYS A 151 14.97 -21.96 2.99
N ASN A 152 15.25 -21.17 1.95
CA ASN A 152 16.28 -21.51 0.96
C ASN A 152 17.68 -21.54 1.58
N GLU A 153 17.99 -20.64 2.51
CA GLU A 153 19.27 -20.64 3.22
C GLU A 153 19.44 -21.90 4.06
N VAL A 154 18.45 -22.24 4.87
CA VAL A 154 18.47 -23.46 5.69
C VAL A 154 18.62 -24.71 4.82
N GLN A 155 17.90 -24.78 3.70
CA GLN A 155 18.03 -25.89 2.75
C GLN A 155 19.43 -25.96 2.15
N ALA A 156 20.03 -24.83 1.77
CA ALA A 156 21.38 -24.78 1.20
C ALA A 156 22.45 -25.27 2.21
N PHE A 157 22.26 -25.01 3.51
CA PHE A 157 23.14 -25.53 4.57
C PHE A 157 23.08 -27.06 4.65
N PHE A 158 21.88 -27.66 4.63
CA PHE A 158 21.75 -29.12 4.72
C PHE A 158 22.16 -29.84 3.43
N SER A 159 22.03 -29.21 2.26
CA SER A 159 22.46 -29.81 0.99
C SER A 159 23.99 -29.97 0.85
N HIS A 160 24.80 -29.28 1.67
CA HIS A 160 26.25 -29.43 1.65
C HIS A 160 26.74 -30.65 2.44
N GLU A 161 25.98 -31.12 3.42
CA GLU A 161 26.40 -32.24 4.28
C GLU A 161 26.27 -33.59 3.56
N GLN A 162 25.33 -33.69 2.63
CA GLN A 162 25.06 -34.94 1.90
C GLN A 162 26.04 -35.23 0.76
N LYS A 163 26.81 -34.23 0.31
CA LYS A 163 27.74 -34.37 -0.82
C LYS A 163 29.16 -34.78 -0.42
N GLY A 164 29.44 -34.88 0.88
CA GLY A 164 30.76 -35.25 1.40
C GLY A 164 30.96 -36.74 1.67
N GLU A 165 29.93 -37.58 1.54
CA GLU A 165 30.01 -39.02 1.88
C GLU A 165 30.04 -39.96 0.66
N GLU A 166 29.81 -39.47 -0.56
CA GLU A 166 29.79 -40.31 -1.78
C GLU A 166 31.08 -40.25 -2.62
N ASP A 167 32.02 -39.34 -2.35
CA ASP A 167 33.23 -39.16 -3.17
C ASP A 167 34.50 -39.86 -2.59
N ASP A 168 34.43 -40.52 -1.44
CA ASP A 168 35.60 -41.18 -0.80
C ASP A 168 35.67 -42.72 -1.00
N VAL A 169 34.84 -43.32 -1.88
CA VAL A 169 34.76 -44.80 -2.05
C VAL A 169 35.37 -45.34 -3.35
N GLU A 170 35.83 -44.51 -4.30
CA GLU A 170 36.45 -45.00 -5.56
C GLU A 170 37.79 -44.34 -5.91
N GLU A 171 38.77 -44.37 -5.01
CA GLU A 171 40.20 -44.23 -5.37
C GLU A 171 41.05 -45.35 -4.73
N GLU A 172 40.74 -46.61 -5.04
CA GLU A 172 41.75 -47.67 -5.01
C GLU A 172 41.61 -48.52 -6.29
N GLU A 173 42.72 -48.60 -7.03
CA GLU A 173 42.93 -49.34 -8.30
C GLU A 173 42.23 -48.82 -9.58
N VAL A 174 42.87 -47.88 -10.30
CA VAL A 174 43.37 -48.14 -11.67
C VAL A 174 44.57 -47.22 -11.94
N THR A 175 45.76 -47.71 -11.60
CA THR A 175 47.01 -47.25 -12.21
C THR A 175 47.08 -47.66 -13.68
N GLU A 176 47.70 -46.78 -14.48
CA GLU A 176 48.21 -47.03 -15.83
C GLU A 176 47.18 -47.27 -16.94
N THR A 177 46.90 -46.20 -17.71
CA THR A 177 47.32 -46.17 -19.12
C THR A 177 47.21 -44.76 -19.69
N LEU A 178 48.36 -44.08 -19.71
CA LEU A 178 48.67 -43.01 -20.63
C LEU A 178 48.44 -43.49 -22.08
N THR A 179 47.46 -42.94 -22.78
CA THR A 179 47.60 -42.64 -24.22
C THR A 179 46.50 -41.69 -24.71
N LYS A 180 46.89 -40.41 -24.80
CA LYS A 180 46.70 -39.54 -25.98
C LYS A 180 45.46 -39.89 -26.83
N LYS A 181 44.33 -39.22 -26.58
CA LYS A 181 43.24 -39.14 -27.55
C LYS A 181 42.75 -37.70 -27.70
N GLU A 182 42.61 -37.32 -28.95
CA GLU A 182 42.40 -35.98 -29.49
C GLU A 182 41.24 -35.21 -28.86
N MET A 183 41.48 -33.91 -28.65
CA MET A 183 40.44 -32.90 -28.51
C MET A 183 39.57 -32.90 -29.77
N THR A 184 38.39 -33.53 -29.66
CA THR A 184 37.27 -33.24 -30.56
C THR A 184 36.39 -32.24 -29.83
N GLN A 185 36.38 -31.00 -30.31
CA GLN A 185 35.40 -29.99 -29.91
C GLN A 185 34.01 -30.51 -30.28
N LEU A 186 33.27 -31.00 -29.28
CA LEU A 186 31.84 -31.24 -29.39
C LEU A 186 31.13 -29.91 -29.17
N GLU A 187 30.66 -29.36 -30.28
CA GLU A 187 29.71 -28.25 -30.34
C GLU A 187 28.45 -28.65 -29.57
N PRO A 188 28.01 -27.88 -28.56
CA PRO A 188 26.81 -28.23 -27.80
C PRO A 188 25.59 -28.08 -28.71
N GLU A 189 24.93 -29.20 -28.99
CA GLU A 189 23.66 -29.19 -29.72
C GLU A 189 22.63 -28.32 -28.97
N PRO A 190 21.89 -27.45 -29.67
CA PRO A 190 20.82 -26.68 -29.07
C PRO A 190 19.73 -27.65 -28.62
N MET A 191 19.52 -27.70 -27.31
CA MET A 191 18.41 -28.40 -26.68
C MET A 191 17.12 -27.68 -27.07
N TYR A 192 16.46 -28.17 -28.13
CA TYR A 192 15.12 -27.73 -28.50
C TYR A 192 14.15 -28.28 -27.44
N PHE A 193 13.66 -27.39 -26.59
CA PHE A 193 12.43 -27.64 -25.83
C PHE A 193 11.28 -27.52 -26.83
N GLU A 194 10.70 -28.66 -27.21
CA GLU A 194 9.36 -28.70 -27.80
C GLU A 194 8.39 -28.28 -26.68
N GLU A 195 8.03 -26.99 -26.64
CA GLU A 195 6.90 -26.52 -25.85
C GLU A 195 5.62 -27.03 -26.53
N ASP A 196 4.99 -28.03 -25.91
CA ASP A 196 3.67 -28.54 -26.29
C ASP A 196 2.66 -27.38 -26.27
N ALA A 197 2.32 -26.89 -27.46
CA ALA A 197 1.44 -25.74 -27.68
C ALA A 197 -0.05 -26.00 -27.39
N GLU A 198 -0.43 -27.17 -26.87
CA GLU A 198 -1.84 -27.57 -26.73
C GLU A 198 -2.53 -27.14 -25.41
N THR A 199 -1.84 -26.47 -24.48
CA THR A 199 -2.44 -26.14 -23.17
C THR A 199 -2.88 -24.69 -22.97
N ILE A 200 -2.74 -23.81 -23.98
CA ILE A 200 -3.10 -22.38 -23.83
C ILE A 200 -4.52 -22.07 -24.34
N GLU A 201 -5.10 -22.85 -25.26
CA GLU A 201 -6.46 -22.56 -25.77
C GLU A 201 -7.58 -22.89 -24.78
N ALA A 202 -7.33 -23.71 -23.74
CA ALA A 202 -8.38 -24.11 -22.79
C ALA A 202 -8.68 -23.07 -21.68
N ILE A 203 -7.89 -22.00 -21.55
CA ILE A 203 -8.07 -20.99 -20.49
C ILE A 203 -8.75 -19.71 -21.02
N GLU A 204 -8.74 -19.48 -22.33
CA GLU A 204 -9.35 -18.26 -22.91
C GLU A 204 -10.88 -18.38 -23.09
N GLU A 205 -11.43 -19.61 -23.14
CA GLU A 205 -12.87 -19.83 -23.36
C GLU A 205 -13.74 -19.70 -22.07
N VAL A 206 -13.14 -19.71 -20.87
CA VAL A 206 -13.91 -19.65 -19.61
C VAL A 206 -14.19 -18.22 -19.15
N VAL A 207 -13.49 -17.22 -19.69
CA VAL A 207 -13.59 -15.81 -19.21
C VAL A 207 -14.63 -14.98 -19.98
N GLU A 208 -15.14 -15.44 -21.13
CA GLU A 208 -16.16 -14.70 -21.90
C GLU A 208 -17.63 -15.05 -21.54
N SER A 209 -17.89 -15.96 -20.59
CA SER A 209 -19.27 -16.44 -20.32
C SER A 209 -20.03 -15.73 -19.18
N GLU A 210 -19.44 -14.77 -18.46
CA GLU A 210 -20.09 -14.09 -17.33
C GLU A 210 -20.43 -12.60 -17.58
N ALA A 211 -20.55 -12.17 -18.83
CA ALA A 211 -20.89 -10.79 -19.18
C ALA A 211 -22.24 -10.66 -19.93
N SER A 212 -23.33 -11.20 -19.38
CA SER A 212 -24.67 -10.72 -19.76
C SER A 212 -25.74 -11.06 -18.70
N ASP A 213 -25.70 -10.39 -17.56
CA ASP A 213 -26.93 -10.22 -16.76
C ASP A 213 -27.35 -8.75 -16.80
N TYR A 214 -28.34 -8.56 -17.65
CA TYR A 214 -29.10 -7.36 -17.93
C TYR A 214 -29.94 -7.02 -16.69
N ILE A 215 -29.62 -5.94 -15.98
CA ILE A 215 -30.46 -5.39 -14.93
C ILE A 215 -31.49 -4.46 -15.61
N PRO A 216 -32.80 -4.75 -15.55
CA PRO A 216 -33.80 -3.84 -16.08
C PRO A 216 -33.86 -2.57 -15.21
N GLU A 217 -33.59 -1.42 -15.83
CA GLU A 217 -33.99 -0.11 -15.35
C GLU A 217 -35.51 -0.04 -15.41
N ASP A 218 -36.18 -0.12 -14.26
CA ASP A 218 -37.47 0.53 -13.98
C ASP A 218 -37.92 0.17 -12.56
N GLU A 219 -37.39 0.88 -11.56
CA GLU A 219 -38.11 1.02 -10.30
C GLU A 219 -38.09 2.50 -9.90
N MET A 220 -39.24 3.12 -10.14
CA MET A 220 -39.56 4.49 -9.75
C MET A 220 -39.39 4.62 -8.24
N ILE A 221 -38.33 5.30 -7.82
CA ILE A 221 -38.17 5.75 -6.44
C ILE A 221 -39.15 6.91 -6.24
N GLU A 222 -40.27 6.58 -5.63
CA GLU A 222 -41.25 7.52 -5.09
C GLU A 222 -40.56 8.40 -4.05
N GLU A 223 -40.48 9.70 -4.33
CA GLU A 223 -39.90 10.72 -3.46
C GLU A 223 -40.77 10.88 -2.20
N VAL A 224 -40.52 10.04 -1.18
CA VAL A 224 -41.11 10.19 0.15
C VAL A 224 -40.46 11.40 0.81
N ARG A 225 -41.09 12.56 0.60
CA ARG A 225 -40.83 13.81 1.30
C ARG A 225 -41.22 13.65 2.77
N GLU A 226 -40.31 13.14 3.59
CA GLU A 226 -40.48 13.19 5.05
C GLU A 226 -40.31 14.64 5.54
N GLU A 227 -41.40 15.23 6.02
CA GLU A 227 -41.36 16.49 6.76
C GLU A 227 -40.49 16.32 8.04
N PRO A 228 -39.59 17.28 8.34
CA PRO A 228 -38.80 17.23 9.55
C PRO A 228 -39.72 17.43 10.77
N LYS A 229 -40.07 16.32 11.43
CA LYS A 229 -40.69 16.36 12.76
C LYS A 229 -39.70 17.00 13.72
N SER A 230 -40.17 18.09 14.34
CA SER A 230 -39.48 18.94 15.30
C SER A 230 -38.47 18.22 16.20
N ALA A 231 -37.19 18.45 15.96
CA ALA A 231 -36.08 18.12 16.86
C ALA A 231 -36.06 19.08 18.07
N GLY A 232 -37.14 19.09 18.84
CA GLY A 232 -37.25 19.87 20.07
C GLY A 232 -37.64 18.94 21.21
N LYS A 233 -36.65 18.38 21.93
CA LYS A 233 -36.69 17.99 23.37
C LYS A 233 -35.59 17.03 23.86
N GLN A 234 -34.68 16.52 23.02
CA GLN A 234 -33.67 15.56 23.50
C GLN A 234 -32.41 16.17 24.13
N ALA A 235 -32.16 17.47 23.99
CA ALA A 235 -30.96 18.11 24.55
C ALA A 235 -31.02 18.34 26.08
N ASP A 236 -32.17 18.18 26.73
CA ASP A 236 -32.33 18.49 28.16
C ASP A 236 -32.13 17.29 29.11
N TYR A 237 -31.98 16.07 28.59
CA TYR A 237 -31.83 14.89 29.45
C TYR A 237 -30.38 14.62 29.88
N PHE A 238 -29.37 15.00 29.09
CA PHE A 238 -27.96 14.74 29.45
C PHE A 238 -27.38 15.75 30.44
N THR A 239 -27.96 16.94 30.57
CA THR A 239 -27.49 17.97 31.51
C THR A 239 -27.94 17.72 32.96
N ARG A 240 -28.88 16.80 33.21
CA ARG A 240 -29.42 16.55 34.54
C ARG A 240 -28.65 15.51 35.35
N GLU A 241 -27.96 14.57 34.71
CA GLU A 241 -27.17 13.53 35.40
C GLU A 241 -25.72 13.95 35.68
N ALA A 242 -25.20 14.98 35.00
CA ALA A 242 -23.83 15.43 35.18
C ALA A 242 -23.60 16.31 36.45
N GLY A 243 -24.64 16.59 37.24
CA GLY A 243 -24.50 17.38 38.49
C GLY A 243 -23.94 18.80 38.30
N VAL A 244 -23.97 19.33 37.08
CA VAL A 244 -23.46 20.67 36.78
C VAL A 244 -24.53 21.66 37.22
N GLU A 245 -24.33 22.26 38.40
CA GLU A 245 -25.12 23.40 38.87
C GLU A 245 -25.13 24.49 37.80
N LYS A 246 -26.33 24.93 37.39
CA LYS A 246 -26.49 26.02 36.44
C LYS A 246 -25.74 27.25 36.98
N PRO A 247 -24.83 27.86 36.21
CA PRO A 247 -24.19 29.09 36.65
C PRO A 247 -25.26 30.16 36.84
N HIS A 248 -25.31 30.73 38.04
CA HIS A 248 -26.15 31.87 38.38
C HIS A 248 -25.95 32.98 37.32
N GLU A 249 -26.98 33.23 36.52
CA GLU A 249 -27.06 34.41 35.66
C GLU A 249 -26.91 35.65 36.54
N LYS A 250 -25.74 36.29 36.46
CA LYS A 250 -25.56 37.63 37.03
C LYS A 250 -26.45 38.60 36.24
N PRO A 251 -27.25 39.46 36.90
CA PRO A 251 -28.09 40.42 36.22
C PRO A 251 -27.22 41.35 35.36
N LYS A 252 -27.61 41.49 34.09
CA LYS A 252 -27.01 42.43 33.13
C LYS A 252 -27.15 43.85 33.68
N SER A 253 -26.07 44.37 34.25
CA SER A 253 -25.86 45.79 34.50
C SER A 253 -25.79 46.49 33.14
N GLY A 254 -26.84 47.24 32.82
CA GLY A 254 -26.90 48.09 31.64
C GLY A 254 -25.94 49.26 31.76
N GLY A 255 -24.77 49.14 31.13
CA GLY A 255 -23.86 50.26 30.89
C GLY A 255 -24.07 50.83 29.50
N LYS A 256 -25.00 51.79 29.36
CA LYS A 256 -24.96 52.73 28.23
C LYS A 256 -23.78 53.68 28.46
N MET A 257 -22.67 53.49 27.75
CA MET A 257 -21.70 54.57 27.53
C MET A 257 -21.82 55.06 26.09
N SER A 258 -22.42 56.24 26.01
CA SER A 258 -22.44 57.14 24.86
C SER A 258 -21.24 58.10 24.97
N MET A 259 -20.86 58.69 23.83
CA MET A 259 -19.83 59.71 23.59
C MET A 259 -18.40 59.17 23.39
N GLY A 260 -17.61 59.66 22.44
CA GLY A 260 -17.77 60.76 21.48
C GLY A 260 -16.75 60.57 20.35
N PHE A 261 -17.10 60.90 19.11
CA PHE A 261 -16.59 62.09 18.42
C PHE A 261 -15.11 62.39 18.70
N TYR A 262 -14.26 62.16 17.70
CA TYR A 262 -13.22 63.11 17.32
C TYR A 262 -13.06 63.11 15.80
N GLU A 263 -13.50 64.22 15.21
CA GLU A 263 -13.11 64.72 13.89
C GLU A 263 -11.66 65.23 13.90
N ASP A 264 -11.12 65.32 12.68
CA ASP A 264 -10.06 66.22 12.20
C ASP A 264 -8.59 66.00 12.60
N LYS A 265 -7.78 65.50 11.65
CA LYS A 265 -7.05 66.33 10.67
C LYS A 265 -6.38 65.50 9.58
#